data_AF-A0A4Y2DL24-F1
#
_entry.id   AF-A0A4Y2DL24-F1
#
_cell.length_a   1.000
_cell.length_b   1.000
_cell.length_c   1.000
_cell.angle_alpha   90.00
_cell.angle_beta   90.00
_cell.angle_gamma   90.00
#
_symmetry.space_group_name_H-M   'P 1'
#
loop_
_entity.id
_entity.type
_entity.pdbx_description
1 polymer ?
#
loop_
_entity_poly.entity_id
_entity_poly.type
_entity_poly.pdbx_seq_one_letter_code
_entity_poly.pdbx_strand_id
1 'polypeptide(L)'
;MQIEIRNQSENGAAVGNAYIRQQVYGTVAGSVTAATMAGYQDLNEFERGVIDGAREIGHSISEVAMKFVFSRATISRVYREYRESGKTSNLRHRCGRKKIMQERDQRRLTRIIKRERRATLPQIAADFNAGPSTSVSVRTIQRNIIDMGFRY
;
A
#
# COMPACT_ATOMS: atom_id res chain seq x y z
N MET A 1 -53.53 -46.14 15.99
CA MET A 1 -52.08 -46.26 16.21
C MET A 1 -51.37 -45.46 15.14
N GLN A 2 -51.06 -44.20 15.43
CA GLN A 2 -50.41 -43.21 14.55
C GLN A 2 -49.72 -42.21 15.48
N ILE A 3 -48.40 -42.05 15.39
CA ILE A 3 -47.70 -40.87 15.93
C ILE A 3 -46.58 -40.50 14.94
N GLU A 4 -46.76 -39.37 14.26
CA GLU A 4 -45.74 -38.70 13.44
C GLU A 4 -44.70 -38.01 14.34
N ILE A 5 -43.42 -38.20 14.03
CA ILE A 5 -42.30 -37.57 14.74
C ILE A 5 -41.96 -36.25 14.02
N ARG A 6 -42.29 -35.10 14.63
CA ARG A 6 -41.88 -33.76 14.19
C ARG A 6 -40.52 -33.40 14.81
N ASN A 7 -39.55 -33.08 13.97
CA ASN A 7 -38.18 -32.69 14.34
C ASN A 7 -38.15 -31.23 14.82
N GLN A 8 -37.69 -30.99 16.05
CA GLN A 8 -37.51 -29.67 16.65
C GLN A 8 -36.03 -29.27 16.60
N SER A 9 -35.56 -28.52 15.59
CA SER A 9 -34.20 -27.96 15.64
C SER A 9 -33.94 -26.72 14.78
N GLU A 10 -34.84 -25.72 14.77
CA GLU A 10 -34.62 -24.50 13.96
C GLU A 10 -34.77 -23.15 14.68
N ASN A 11 -34.78 -23.09 16.02
CA ASN A 11 -35.06 -21.84 16.73
C ASN A 11 -33.94 -21.40 17.69
N GLY A 12 -32.70 -21.22 17.19
CA GLY A 12 -31.58 -20.76 18.05
C GLY A 12 -30.55 -19.81 17.43
N ALA A 13 -30.49 -19.65 16.10
CA ALA A 13 -29.37 -18.96 15.44
C ALA A 13 -29.64 -17.50 15.03
N ALA A 14 -30.90 -17.03 15.08
CA ALA A 14 -31.29 -15.74 14.50
C ALA A 14 -30.99 -14.52 15.39
N VAL A 15 -31.00 -14.69 16.72
CA VAL A 15 -30.96 -13.54 17.66
C VAL A 15 -29.53 -13.04 17.89
N GLY A 16 -28.53 -13.92 17.91
CA GLY A 16 -27.13 -13.55 18.13
C GLY A 16 -26.49 -12.77 16.98
N ASN A 17 -26.99 -12.95 15.75
CA ASN A 17 -26.42 -12.33 14.54
C ASN A 17 -26.93 -10.88 14.32
N ALA A 18 -28.08 -10.53 14.91
CA ALA A 18 -28.64 -9.19 14.82
C ALA A 18 -27.90 -8.18 15.71
N TYR A 19 -27.35 -8.61 16.85
CA TYR A 19 -26.66 -7.73 17.80
C TYR A 19 -25.28 -7.25 17.27
N ILE A 20 -24.52 -8.15 16.63
CA ILE A 20 -23.24 -7.79 15.98
C ILE A 20 -23.50 -6.90 14.74
N ARG A 21 -24.63 -7.10 14.05
CA ARG A 21 -25.11 -6.22 12.96
C ARG A 21 -25.52 -4.83 13.42
N GLN A 22 -25.61 -4.51 14.71
CA GLN A 22 -26.02 -3.15 15.12
C GLN A 22 -24.85 -2.36 15.70
N GLN A 23 -23.91 -3.02 16.39
CA GLN A 23 -22.71 -2.37 16.94
C GLN A 23 -21.70 -1.95 15.86
N VAL A 24 -21.58 -2.70 14.76
CA VAL A 24 -20.62 -2.36 13.70
C VAL A 24 -21.11 -1.18 12.86
N TYR A 25 -22.42 -1.03 12.62
CA TYR A 25 -22.96 -0.03 11.68
C TYR A 25 -22.93 1.41 12.21
N GLY A 26 -23.12 1.62 13.52
CA GLY A 26 -23.17 2.98 14.09
C GLY A 26 -21.86 3.76 13.98
N THR A 27 -20.71 3.05 14.01
CA THR A 27 -19.38 3.67 14.02
C THR A 27 -18.73 3.69 12.64
N VAL A 28 -18.99 2.69 11.79
CA VAL A 28 -18.38 2.59 10.44
C VAL A 28 -19.13 3.35 9.35
N ALA A 29 -20.44 3.60 9.51
CA ALA A 29 -21.20 4.35 8.51
C ALA A 29 -20.68 5.78 8.32
N GLY A 30 -20.10 6.38 9.38
CA GLY A 30 -19.49 7.71 9.33
C GLY A 30 -18.14 7.77 8.59
N SER A 31 -17.42 6.65 8.44
CA SER A 31 -16.13 6.62 7.73
C SER A 31 -16.26 6.16 6.27
N VAL A 32 -17.16 5.21 5.99
CA VAL A 32 -17.38 4.65 4.64
C VAL A 32 -17.97 5.69 3.67
N THR A 33 -18.72 6.67 4.19
CA THR A 33 -19.30 7.77 3.41
C THR A 33 -18.28 8.82 2.95
N ALA A 34 -17.07 8.88 3.54
CA ALA A 34 -16.02 9.78 3.09
C ALA A 34 -15.30 9.28 1.81
N ALA A 35 -15.26 7.97 1.58
CA ALA A 35 -14.60 7.36 0.43
C ALA A 35 -15.37 7.56 -0.90
N THR A 36 -16.64 7.97 -0.83
CA THR A 36 -17.52 8.10 -2.01
C THR A 36 -17.29 9.38 -2.81
N MET A 37 -16.41 10.28 -2.36
CA MET A 37 -16.14 11.56 -3.03
C MET A 37 -14.71 11.61 -3.60
N ALA A 38 -14.62 11.35 -4.92
CA ALA A 38 -13.55 11.76 -5.83
C ALA A 38 -12.09 11.69 -5.33
N GLY A 39 -11.41 10.57 -5.59
CA GLY A 39 -9.94 10.51 -5.56
C GLY A 39 -9.41 9.09 -5.68
N TYR A 40 -8.22 8.93 -6.27
CA TYR A 40 -7.40 7.70 -6.21
C TYR A 40 -6.89 7.47 -4.78
N GLN A 41 -7.79 7.31 -3.81
CA GLN A 41 -7.42 7.02 -2.43
C GLN A 41 -7.34 5.51 -2.26
N ASP A 42 -6.20 5.04 -1.77
CA ASP A 42 -6.04 3.65 -1.39
C ASP A 42 -6.94 3.35 -0.17
N LEU A 43 -7.55 2.16 -0.17
CA LEU A 43 -8.28 1.68 1.01
C LEU A 43 -7.35 1.64 2.21
N ASN A 44 -7.85 2.15 3.33
CA ASN A 44 -7.13 2.09 4.58
C ASN A 44 -7.09 0.65 5.14
N GLU A 45 -6.25 0.43 6.15
CA GLU A 45 -6.06 -0.90 6.74
C GLU A 45 -7.37 -1.51 7.26
N PHE A 46 -8.21 -0.67 7.88
CA PHE A 46 -9.47 -1.10 8.46
C PHE A 46 -10.46 -1.54 7.38
N GLU A 47 -10.63 -0.75 6.31
CA GLU A 47 -11.50 -1.08 5.17
C GLU A 47 -11.07 -2.37 4.49
N ARG A 48 -9.75 -2.59 4.33
CA ARG A 48 -9.23 -3.85 3.80
C ARG A 48 -9.51 -5.02 4.73
N GLY A 49 -9.28 -4.85 6.03
CA GLY A 49 -9.61 -5.87 7.03
C GLY A 49 -11.09 -6.23 7.06
N VAL A 50 -11.99 -5.26 6.85
CA VAL A 50 -13.43 -5.51 6.73
C VAL A 50 -13.77 -6.33 5.47
N ILE A 51 -13.13 -6.02 4.33
CA ILE A 51 -13.30 -6.79 3.10
C ILE A 51 -12.80 -8.23 3.26
N ASP A 52 -11.59 -8.39 3.78
CA ASP A 52 -10.96 -9.70 3.95
C ASP A 52 -11.73 -10.56 4.96
N GLY A 53 -12.12 -9.98 6.10
CA GLY A 53 -12.95 -10.67 7.10
C GLY A 53 -14.31 -11.11 6.55
N ALA A 54 -14.99 -10.27 5.76
CA ALA A 54 -16.25 -10.66 5.13
C ALA A 54 -16.07 -11.82 4.14
N ARG A 55 -14.95 -11.85 3.42
CA ARG A 55 -14.63 -12.91 2.46
C ARG A 55 -14.23 -14.23 3.13
N GLU A 56 -13.52 -14.18 4.25
CA GLU A 56 -13.19 -15.36 5.07
C GLU A 56 -14.44 -16.02 5.67
N ILE A 57 -15.46 -15.23 6.01
CA ILE A 57 -16.76 -15.74 6.52
C ILE A 57 -17.64 -16.32 5.39
N GLY A 58 -17.19 -16.24 4.13
CA GLY A 58 -17.84 -16.88 2.97
C GLY A 58 -18.79 -15.99 2.18
N HIS A 59 -18.89 -14.69 2.47
CA HIS A 59 -19.73 -13.77 1.69
C HIS A 59 -19.24 -13.63 0.25
N SER A 60 -20.16 -13.56 -0.72
CA SER A 60 -19.81 -13.38 -2.14
C SER A 60 -19.25 -11.98 -2.45
N ILE A 61 -18.49 -11.82 -3.54
CA ILE A 61 -17.91 -10.52 -3.92
C ILE A 61 -19.01 -9.47 -4.14
N SER A 62 -20.14 -9.91 -4.71
CA SER A 62 -21.30 -9.06 -4.94
C SER A 62 -21.96 -8.62 -3.63
N GLU A 63 -22.08 -9.52 -2.65
CA GLU A 63 -22.62 -9.19 -1.32
C GLU A 63 -21.78 -8.15 -0.59
N VAL A 64 -20.45 -8.32 -0.61
CA VAL A 64 -19.51 -7.37 0.01
C VAL A 64 -19.57 -6.01 -0.70
N ALA A 65 -19.67 -6.00 -2.04
CA ALA A 65 -19.77 -4.78 -2.83
C ALA A 65 -21.06 -3.99 -2.51
N MET A 66 -22.20 -4.68 -2.45
CA MET A 66 -23.47 -4.05 -2.09
C MET A 66 -23.47 -3.50 -0.67
N LYS A 67 -22.79 -4.18 0.26
CA LYS A 67 -22.79 -3.83 1.68
C LYS A 67 -21.86 -2.67 2.04
N PHE A 68 -20.69 -2.59 1.40
CA PHE A 68 -19.64 -1.61 1.75
C PHE A 68 -19.39 -0.56 0.68
N VAL A 69 -20.23 -0.51 -0.37
CA VAL A 69 -20.19 0.50 -1.45
C VAL A 69 -18.84 0.54 -2.19
N PHE A 70 -18.06 -0.54 -2.12
CA PHE A 70 -16.83 -0.69 -2.91
C PHE A 70 -17.13 -1.35 -4.25
N SER A 71 -16.33 -1.03 -5.27
CA SER A 71 -16.43 -1.72 -6.55
C SER A 71 -16.09 -3.21 -6.38
N ARG A 72 -16.77 -4.07 -7.14
CA ARG A 72 -16.47 -5.52 -7.19
C ARG A 72 -15.00 -5.76 -7.53
N ALA A 73 -14.42 -4.95 -8.43
CA ALA A 73 -13.01 -5.04 -8.82
C ALA A 73 -12.05 -4.71 -7.66
N THR A 74 -12.38 -3.71 -6.85
CA THR A 74 -11.62 -3.37 -5.63
C THR A 74 -11.61 -4.54 -4.67
N ILE A 75 -12.79 -5.13 -4.39
CA ILE A 75 -12.91 -6.28 -3.50
C ILE A 75 -12.14 -7.49 -4.03
N SER A 76 -12.28 -7.81 -5.33
CA SER A 76 -11.52 -8.90 -5.96
C SER A 76 -10.01 -8.70 -5.82
N ARG A 77 -9.54 -7.46 -5.99
CA ARG A 77 -8.12 -7.14 -5.89
C ARG A 77 -7.61 -7.27 -4.46
N VAL A 78 -8.31 -6.70 -3.48
CA VAL A 78 -7.95 -6.77 -2.06
C VAL A 78 -7.90 -8.22 -1.60
N TYR A 79 -8.95 -8.99 -1.88
CA TYR A 79 -9.00 -10.39 -1.48
C TYR A 79 -7.91 -11.24 -2.14
N ARG A 80 -7.55 -10.95 -3.39
CA ARG A 80 -6.39 -11.61 -4.05
C ARG A 80 -5.07 -11.24 -3.38
N GLU A 81 -4.85 -9.95 -3.13
CA GLU A 81 -3.64 -9.45 -2.43
C GLU A 81 -3.52 -10.11 -1.04
N TYR A 82 -4.62 -10.24 -0.30
CA TYR A 82 -4.68 -10.93 0.99
C TYR A 82 -4.39 -12.43 0.86
N ARG A 83 -5.00 -13.12 -0.11
CA ARG A 83 -4.76 -14.55 -0.35
C ARG A 83 -3.32 -14.88 -0.72
N GLU A 84 -2.65 -13.99 -1.47
CA GLU A 84 -1.26 -14.18 -1.90
C GLU A 84 -0.24 -13.82 -0.81
N SER A 85 -0.50 -12.77 -0.04
CA SER A 85 0.48 -12.21 0.90
C SER A 85 0.20 -12.49 2.38
N GLY A 86 -1.02 -12.91 2.72
CA GLY A 86 -1.52 -13.06 4.09
C GLY A 86 -1.67 -11.73 4.84
N LYS A 87 -1.61 -10.59 4.14
CA LYS A 87 -1.60 -9.26 4.74
C LYS A 87 -2.77 -8.44 4.23
N THR A 88 -3.45 -7.80 5.17
CA THR A 88 -4.51 -6.81 4.93
C THR A 88 -3.93 -5.44 4.53
N SER A 89 -2.63 -5.23 4.74
CA SER A 89 -1.96 -3.95 4.52
C SER A 89 -1.38 -3.74 3.14
N ASN A 90 -1.60 -2.54 2.59
CA ASN A 90 -1.06 -2.09 1.30
C ASN A 90 0.28 -1.37 1.47
N LEU A 91 1.22 -1.93 2.23
CA LEU A 91 2.55 -1.35 2.47
C LEU A 91 3.43 -1.42 1.21
N ARG A 92 3.13 -0.58 0.22
CA ARG A 92 3.97 -0.36 -0.97
C ARG A 92 5.17 0.54 -0.70
N HIS A 93 5.54 0.76 0.56
CA HIS A 93 6.53 1.77 0.96
C HIS A 93 7.95 1.55 0.39
N ARG A 94 8.23 0.37 -0.19
CA ARG A 94 9.48 0.07 -0.92
C ARG A 94 9.27 -0.16 -2.42
N CYS A 95 8.21 0.37 -3.01
CA CYS A 95 8.01 0.35 -4.45
C CYS A 95 8.69 1.58 -5.10
N GLY A 96 9.28 1.37 -6.28
CA GLY A 96 9.87 2.46 -7.06
C GLY A 96 11.24 2.12 -7.63
N ARG A 97 11.72 3.01 -8.51
CA ARG A 97 13.04 2.89 -9.13
C ARG A 97 14.13 3.12 -8.07
N LYS A 98 15.02 2.15 -7.89
CA LYS A 98 16.19 2.30 -7.02
C LYS A 98 17.07 3.45 -7.53
N LYS A 99 17.59 4.27 -6.61
CA LYS A 99 18.58 5.30 -6.94
C LYS A 99 19.87 4.64 -7.39
N ILE A 100 20.47 5.18 -8.45
CA ILE A 100 21.77 4.72 -8.97
C ILE A 100 22.89 5.10 -7.98
N MET A 101 22.81 6.29 -7.39
CA MET A 101 23.76 6.76 -6.37
C MET A 101 23.27 6.38 -4.98
N GLN A 102 24.11 5.66 -4.23
CA GLN A 102 23.90 5.34 -2.82
C GLN A 102 24.49 6.42 -1.91
N GLU A 103 24.20 6.37 -0.61
CA GLU A 103 24.78 7.30 0.37
C GLU A 103 26.32 7.28 0.38
N ARG A 104 26.94 6.13 0.09
CA ARG A 104 28.40 6.02 -0.03
C ARG A 104 28.92 6.85 -1.22
N ASP A 105 28.20 6.81 -2.33
CA ASP A 105 28.53 7.55 -3.54
C ASP A 105 28.37 9.05 -3.32
N GLN A 106 27.28 9.46 -2.65
CA GLN A 106 27.05 10.85 -2.26
C GLN A 106 28.14 11.39 -1.31
N ARG A 107 28.56 10.58 -0.33
CA ARG A 107 29.70 10.92 0.55
C ARG A 107 31.00 11.09 -0.24
N ARG A 108 31.27 10.22 -1.21
CA ARG A 108 32.45 10.34 -2.08
C ARG A 108 32.37 11.60 -2.96
N LEU A 109 31.23 11.84 -3.59
CA LEU A 109 30.99 13.02 -4.41
C LEU A 109 31.17 14.32 -3.60
N THR A 110 30.69 14.35 -2.35
CA THR A 110 30.90 15.47 -1.42
C THR A 110 32.37 15.74 -1.15
N ARG A 111 33.21 14.70 -1.01
CA ARG A 111 34.65 14.87 -0.82
C ARG A 111 35.33 15.46 -2.05
N ILE A 112 34.96 15.02 -3.25
CA ILE A 112 35.49 15.54 -4.52
C ILE A 112 35.19 17.04 -4.64
N ILE A 113 33.94 17.44 -4.43
CA ILE A 113 33.50 18.84 -4.49
C ILE A 113 34.24 19.72 -3.46
N LYS A 114 34.44 19.19 -2.25
CA LYS A 114 35.15 19.93 -1.19
C LYS A 114 36.65 20.07 -1.46
N ARG A 115 37.28 19.08 -2.12
CA ARG A 115 38.70 19.14 -2.51
C ARG A 115 38.92 20.20 -3.59
N GLU A 116 38.06 20.20 -4.60
CA GLU A 116 38.22 21.05 -5.79
C GLU A 116 37.03 21.99 -5.96
N ARG A 117 37.02 23.08 -5.18
CA ARG A 117 35.89 24.04 -5.16
C ARG A 117 35.60 24.73 -6.51
N ARG A 118 36.52 24.68 -7.46
CA ARG A 118 36.42 25.31 -8.79
C ARG A 118 36.43 24.29 -9.95
N ALA A 119 36.30 22.99 -9.66
CA ALA A 119 36.18 21.99 -10.72
C ALA A 119 34.92 22.26 -11.56
N THR A 120 34.87 21.77 -12.79
CA THR A 120 33.67 21.80 -13.63
C THR A 120 32.93 20.47 -13.52
N LEU A 121 31.63 20.44 -13.84
CA LEU A 121 30.82 19.21 -13.79
C LEU A 121 31.44 18.02 -14.56
N PRO A 122 32.01 18.19 -15.78
CA PRO A 122 32.69 17.11 -16.48
C PRO A 122 33.94 16.61 -15.74
N GLN A 123 34.71 17.50 -15.12
CA GLN A 123 35.89 17.11 -14.34
C GLN A 123 35.50 16.33 -13.08
N ILE A 124 34.45 16.78 -12.38
CA ILE A 124 33.89 16.06 -11.23
C ILE A 124 33.39 14.68 -11.67
N ALA A 125 32.72 14.60 -12.82
CA ALA A 125 32.25 13.33 -13.35
C ALA A 125 33.39 12.37 -13.72
N ALA A 126 34.47 12.89 -14.29
CA ALA A 126 35.66 12.11 -14.59
C ALA A 126 36.32 11.57 -13.30
N ASP A 127 36.57 12.42 -12.30
CA ASP A 127 37.13 12.01 -11.01
C ASP A 127 36.19 11.02 -10.29
N PHE A 128 34.89 11.31 -10.31
CA PHE A 128 33.90 10.40 -9.74
C PHE A 128 33.90 9.04 -10.45
N ASN A 129 34.01 8.98 -11.78
CA ASN A 129 33.98 7.70 -12.49
C ASN A 129 35.33 6.96 -12.52
N ALA A 130 36.43 7.58 -12.06
CA ALA A 130 37.76 6.95 -12.05
C ALA A 130 37.91 5.76 -11.07
N GLY A 131 36.91 5.50 -10.21
CA GLY A 131 36.96 4.43 -9.20
C GLY A 131 35.85 3.37 -9.30
N PRO A 132 34.57 3.75 -9.47
CA PRO A 132 33.46 2.79 -9.51
C PRO A 132 33.44 1.92 -10.76
N SER A 133 33.00 0.66 -10.63
CA SER A 133 32.76 -0.25 -11.76
C SER A 133 31.58 0.16 -12.65
N THR A 134 30.72 1.06 -12.17
CA THR A 134 29.58 1.59 -12.93
C THR A 134 29.78 3.09 -13.12
N SER A 135 29.88 3.52 -14.37
CA SER A 135 29.97 4.93 -14.70
C SER A 135 28.62 5.62 -14.51
N VAL A 136 28.66 6.83 -13.95
CA VAL A 136 27.50 7.69 -13.71
C VAL A 136 27.59 8.87 -14.65
N SER A 137 26.49 9.17 -15.36
CA SER A 137 26.45 10.30 -16.28
C SER A 137 26.60 11.65 -15.56
N VAL A 138 27.16 12.64 -16.26
CA VAL A 138 27.29 14.02 -15.77
C VAL A 138 25.95 14.56 -15.26
N ARG A 139 24.85 14.26 -15.96
CA ARG A 139 23.50 14.69 -15.57
C ARG A 139 23.03 14.10 -14.24
N THR A 140 23.35 12.84 -13.97
CA THR A 140 23.00 12.19 -12.70
C THR A 140 23.83 12.76 -11.56
N ILE A 141 25.11 13.06 -11.82
CA ILE A 141 25.99 13.74 -10.86
C ILE A 141 25.46 15.13 -10.54
N GLN A 142 25.17 15.95 -11.56
CA GLN A 142 24.61 17.30 -11.38
C GLN A 142 23.34 17.29 -10.51
N ARG A 143 22.40 16.37 -10.77
CA ARG A 143 21.18 16.22 -9.96
C ARG A 143 21.51 15.94 -8.49
N ASN A 144 22.43 15.00 -8.22
CA ASN A 144 22.81 14.69 -6.85
C ASN A 144 23.52 15.86 -6.16
N ILE A 145 24.32 16.64 -6.89
CA ILE A 145 24.96 17.85 -6.35
C ILE A 145 23.90 18.86 -5.87
N ILE A 146 22.89 19.10 -6.71
CA ILE A 146 21.78 20.01 -6.39
C ILE A 146 20.94 19.45 -5.23
N ASP A 147 20.59 18.16 -5.26
CA ASP A 147 19.83 17.50 -4.18
C ASP A 147 20.56 17.58 -2.82
N MET A 148 21.89 17.62 -2.83
CA MET A 148 22.73 17.80 -1.64
C MET A 148 22.94 19.28 -1.24
N GLY A 149 22.41 20.24 -2.00
CA GLY A 149 22.48 21.67 -1.69
C GLY A 149 23.71 22.41 -2.20
N PHE A 150 24.54 21.79 -3.05
CA PHE A 150 25.68 22.46 -3.69
C PHE A 150 25.22 23.22 -4.94
N ARG A 151 25.80 24.39 -5.21
CA ARG A 151 25.55 25.19 -6.42
C ARG A 151 26.66 24.96 -7.43
N TYR A 152 26.29 24.50 -8.62
CA TYR A 152 27.17 24.14 -9.74
C TYR A 152 26.46 24.39 -11.07
#